data_AF-A0A7G9FMX4-F1
#
_entry.id   AF-A0A7G9FMX4-F1
#
_cell.length_a   1.000
_cell.length_b   1.000
_cell.length_c   1.000
_cell.angle_alpha   90.00
_cell.angle_beta   90.00
_cell.angle_gamma   90.00
#
_symmetry.space_group_name_H-M   'P 1'
#
loop_
_entity.id
_entity.type
_entity.pdbx_description
1 polymer ?
#
loop_
_entity_poly.entity_id
_entity_poly.type
_entity_poly.pdbx_seq_one_letter_code
_entity_poly.pdbx_strand_id
1 'polypeptide(L)'
;MEIRLKDEAQCSVCAKCMMACPQKAIILKKGKLNYYPQIVEDKCIKCGACVNACNNISFSNKIKRIYVGYNNNEKIVKKSASGGIFTALAELILEKKGVVFGAIFDSKEKNIKHIGIENKTDLDKLRKSKYVQSKWFLTIDDIDRLVKQDRYILFTGTPCQVSSIYNKYNNYEKIICMDLFCHGVLENFVLKEYLNVCCKDVTHIDFRAESDVNNFALTLVNKNEVVTEYCSDNLLYNLFINSAGIKRTCFTCEYADKVHLSDITVGDFDNKEYCEKNKINCKTPSIIVINSEKGEKIFENIECKLTVKEIKDRGIVNEYYIKHDLQKGDWGFNSEFYFRFHDNYKQQGFLKAAIKELYQSEYNAIMKIDKMITNERIYLYGAGKVGHIVLKLIKMLHLNWDIGGFIVSRKANNEMIGNVKVYSIDEIDFSDKRNLVIVSVNEHLREQITEELAKRNATNYVCLN
;
A
#
# COMPACT_ATOMS: atom_id res chain seq x y z
N MET A 1 34.38 16.63 -15.48
CA MET A 1 33.61 15.39 -15.33
C MET A 1 32.14 15.71 -15.51
N GLU A 2 31.44 15.02 -16.40
CA GLU A 2 30.00 15.17 -16.55
C GLU A 2 29.29 14.48 -15.37
N ILE A 3 28.44 15.21 -14.65
CA ILE A 3 27.65 14.63 -13.56
C ILE A 3 26.35 14.08 -14.15
N ARG A 4 26.26 12.74 -14.22
CA ARG A 4 25.04 12.06 -14.68
C ARG A 4 24.26 11.49 -13.50
N LEU A 5 23.08 12.05 -13.23
CA LEU A 5 22.17 11.55 -12.21
C LEU A 5 21.23 10.47 -12.77
N LYS A 6 20.72 9.61 -11.90
CA LYS A 6 19.69 8.61 -12.24
C LYS A 6 18.41 9.31 -12.68
N ASP A 7 17.80 8.80 -13.75
CA ASP A 7 16.53 9.30 -14.24
C ASP A 7 15.34 8.85 -13.37
N GLU A 8 14.14 9.20 -13.84
CA GLU A 8 12.87 8.88 -13.18
C GLU A 8 12.61 7.38 -12.99
N ALA A 9 13.07 6.53 -13.91
CA ALA A 9 12.88 5.09 -13.86
C ALA A 9 13.93 4.39 -12.98
N GLN A 10 15.10 5.01 -12.81
CA GLN A 10 16.24 4.45 -12.06
C GLN A 10 16.34 4.98 -10.62
N CYS A 11 15.72 6.12 -10.31
CA CYS A 11 15.84 6.74 -8.99
C CYS A 11 14.84 6.18 -7.98
N SER A 12 15.34 5.69 -6.84
CA SER A 12 14.54 5.22 -5.70
C SER A 12 14.01 6.35 -4.80
N VAL A 13 14.31 7.62 -5.11
CA VAL A 13 13.90 8.80 -4.30
C VAL A 13 14.42 8.69 -2.84
N CYS A 14 15.61 8.10 -2.67
CA CYS A 14 16.29 7.98 -1.39
C CYS A 14 17.06 9.25 -0.98
N ALA A 15 17.09 10.30 -1.80
CA ALA A 15 17.72 11.58 -1.49
C ALA A 15 19.20 11.54 -1.02
N LYS A 16 19.92 10.41 -1.12
CA LYS A 16 21.36 10.31 -0.79
C LYS A 16 22.18 11.33 -1.55
N CYS A 17 21.87 11.52 -2.84
CA CYS A 17 22.51 12.51 -3.69
C CYS A 17 22.29 13.95 -3.21
N MET A 18 21.11 14.27 -2.66
CA MET A 18 20.82 15.59 -2.07
C MET A 18 21.65 15.81 -0.81
N MET A 19 21.65 14.83 0.07
CA MET A 19 22.35 14.89 1.35
C MET A 19 23.87 14.93 1.22
N ALA A 20 24.42 14.27 0.19
CA ALA A 20 25.86 14.26 -0.08
C ALA A 20 26.35 15.53 -0.79
N CYS A 21 25.47 16.36 -1.36
CA CYS A 21 25.87 17.53 -2.11
C CYS A 21 26.26 18.69 -1.17
N PRO A 22 27.54 19.13 -1.13
CA PRO A 22 27.97 20.18 -0.21
C PRO A 22 27.35 21.55 -0.52
N GLN A 23 26.99 21.79 -1.79
CA GLN A 23 26.39 23.05 -2.24
C GLN A 23 24.86 23.03 -2.24
N LYS A 24 24.23 21.94 -1.78
CA LYS A 24 22.78 21.72 -1.89
C LYS A 24 22.24 21.97 -3.31
N ALA A 25 23.04 21.58 -4.31
CA ALA A 25 22.75 21.79 -5.72
C ALA A 25 21.85 20.69 -6.33
N ILE A 26 21.32 19.78 -5.53
CA ILE A 26 20.43 18.70 -6.00
C ILE A 26 19.05 18.91 -5.39
N ILE A 27 18.03 18.95 -6.24
CA ILE A 27 16.62 18.97 -5.84
C ILE A 27 15.91 17.72 -6.38
N LEU A 28 14.84 17.28 -5.72
CA LEU A 28 13.94 16.27 -6.27
C LEU A 28 12.79 16.94 -7.00
N LYS A 29 12.85 16.93 -8.34
CA LYS A 29 11.81 17.46 -9.21
C LYS A 29 10.71 16.43 -9.43
N LYS A 30 9.47 16.90 -9.48
CA LYS A 30 8.32 16.09 -9.89
C LYS A 30 8.41 15.81 -11.40
N GLY A 31 8.42 14.54 -11.77
CA GLY A 31 8.29 14.06 -13.14
C GLY A 31 6.86 13.65 -13.49
N LYS A 32 6.71 12.82 -14.54
CA LYS A 32 5.40 12.34 -15.01
C LYS A 32 4.85 11.22 -14.12
N LEU A 33 5.71 10.33 -13.66
CA LEU A 33 5.41 9.18 -12.80
C LEU A 33 5.98 9.42 -11.38
N ASN A 34 7.20 9.94 -11.42
CA ASN A 34 8.33 10.14 -10.52
C ASN A 34 8.42 11.36 -9.61
N TYR A 35 9.21 11.26 -8.54
CA TYR A 35 10.24 12.30 -8.30
C TYR A 35 11.61 11.80 -8.78
N TYR A 36 12.46 12.71 -9.26
CA TYR A 36 13.81 12.38 -9.71
C TYR A 36 14.78 13.54 -9.41
N PRO A 37 16.09 13.27 -9.26
CA PRO A 37 17.05 14.28 -8.87
C PRO A 37 17.43 15.16 -10.07
N GLN A 38 17.50 16.47 -9.84
CA GLN A 38 17.90 17.47 -10.82
C GLN A 38 18.99 18.37 -10.22
N ILE A 39 19.99 18.71 -11.03
CA ILE A 39 21.04 19.67 -10.68
C ILE A 39 20.52 21.10 -10.85
N VAL A 40 20.79 21.95 -9.86
CA VAL A 40 20.67 23.40 -9.96
C VAL A 40 22.04 23.92 -10.39
N GLU A 41 22.17 24.30 -11.66
CA GLU A 41 23.46 24.53 -12.33
C GLU A 41 24.29 25.64 -11.68
N ASP A 42 23.65 26.71 -11.22
CA ASP A 42 24.27 27.86 -10.55
C ASP A 42 24.97 27.50 -9.23
N LYS A 43 24.53 26.43 -8.57
CA LYS A 43 25.11 25.94 -7.30
C LYS A 43 26.13 24.82 -7.51
N CYS A 44 26.19 24.22 -8.70
CA CYS A 44 26.93 22.99 -8.91
C CYS A 44 28.42 23.24 -9.15
N ILE A 45 29.26 22.86 -8.18
CA ILE A 45 30.73 22.91 -8.32
C ILE A 45 31.33 21.68 -9.02
N LYS A 46 30.50 20.82 -9.62
CA LYS A 46 30.91 19.62 -10.38
C LYS A 46 31.82 18.63 -9.61
N CYS A 47 31.68 18.51 -8.29
CA CYS A 47 32.53 17.66 -7.44
C CYS A 47 32.24 16.15 -7.52
N GLY A 48 31.10 15.72 -8.07
CA GLY A 48 30.74 14.29 -8.22
C GLY A 48 30.23 13.58 -6.96
N ALA A 49 30.17 14.24 -5.79
CA ALA A 49 29.72 13.64 -4.53
C ALA A 49 28.33 12.99 -4.61
N CYS A 50 27.41 13.60 -5.35
CA CYS A 50 26.05 13.09 -5.54
C CYS A 50 26.00 11.76 -6.31
N VAL A 51 26.90 11.54 -7.27
CA VAL A 51 26.99 10.30 -8.07
C VAL A 51 27.63 9.21 -7.24
N ASN A 52 28.74 9.52 -6.56
CA ASN A 52 29.43 8.58 -5.69
C ASN A 52 28.50 8.06 -4.58
N ALA A 53 27.75 8.95 -3.92
CA ALA A 53 26.78 8.57 -2.90
C ALA A 53 25.60 7.74 -3.44
N CYS A 54 25.25 7.88 -4.73
CA CYS A 54 24.16 7.14 -5.34
C CYS A 54 24.55 5.71 -5.75
N ASN A 55 25.83 5.51 -6.10
CA ASN A 55 26.36 4.23 -6.56
C ASN A 55 26.91 3.38 -5.42
N ASN A 56 27.42 4.00 -4.36
CA ASN A 56 28.01 3.28 -3.23
C ASN A 56 26.94 2.99 -2.17
N ILE A 57 26.34 1.80 -2.26
CA ILE A 57 25.47 1.25 -1.22
C ILE A 57 26.27 0.18 -0.47
N SER A 58 26.48 0.40 0.83
CA SER A 58 27.15 -0.57 1.71
C SER A 58 26.13 -1.15 2.67
N PHE A 59 26.10 -2.48 2.77
CA PHE A 59 25.30 -3.23 3.74
C PHE A 59 26.27 -3.92 4.71
N SER A 60 26.71 -3.20 5.75
CA SER A 60 27.68 -3.71 6.72
C SER A 60 27.04 -4.25 8.00
N ASN A 61 25.76 -3.98 8.23
CA ASN A 61 25.08 -4.39 9.45
C ASN A 61 24.83 -5.90 9.48
N LYS A 62 24.84 -6.44 10.70
CA LYS A 62 24.50 -7.83 10.98
C LYS A 62 23.35 -7.83 11.98
N ILE A 63 22.42 -8.76 11.79
CA ILE A 63 21.36 -9.01 12.76
C ILE A 63 22.00 -9.43 14.08
N LYS A 64 21.78 -8.63 15.13
CA LYS A 64 22.23 -8.92 16.49
C LYS A 64 21.22 -9.82 17.18
N ARG A 65 19.96 -9.39 17.26
CA ARG A 65 18.86 -10.11 17.92
C ARG A 65 17.55 -9.99 17.15
N ILE A 66 16.68 -10.95 17.37
CA ILE A 66 15.36 -11.03 16.73
C ILE A 66 14.35 -11.33 17.83
N TYR A 67 13.23 -10.62 17.83
CA TYR A 67 12.12 -10.85 18.74
C TYR A 67 10.80 -10.92 17.97
N VAL A 68 9.83 -11.62 18.54
CA VAL A 68 8.42 -11.36 18.29
C VAL A 68 7.83 -10.70 19.53
N GLY A 69 6.96 -9.71 19.37
CA GLY A 69 6.29 -9.12 20.51
C GLY A 69 5.29 -8.03 20.18
N TYR A 70 4.72 -7.48 21.24
CA TYR A 70 3.71 -6.44 21.16
C TYR A 70 3.74 -5.57 22.43
N ASN A 71 3.12 -4.40 22.35
CA ASN A 71 3.01 -3.46 23.45
C ASN A 71 2.04 -3.99 24.51
N ASN A 72 2.40 -3.84 25.80
CA ASN A 72 1.58 -4.29 26.92
C ASN A 72 0.24 -3.54 27.02
N ASN A 73 0.14 -2.37 26.38
CA ASN A 73 -1.10 -1.61 26.29
C ASN A 73 -1.91 -1.98 25.04
N GLU A 74 -3.01 -2.70 25.24
CA GLU A 74 -3.92 -3.14 24.16
C GLU A 74 -4.47 -1.97 23.33
N LYS A 75 -4.71 -0.79 23.94
CA LYS A 75 -5.17 0.40 23.20
C LYS A 75 -4.11 0.90 22.21
N ILE A 76 -2.83 0.73 22.53
CA ILE A 76 -1.72 1.05 21.62
C ILE A 76 -1.70 0.04 20.47
N VAL A 77 -1.85 -1.25 20.76
CA VAL A 77 -1.89 -2.31 19.74
C VAL A 77 -3.04 -2.07 18.75
N LYS A 78 -4.26 -1.82 19.24
CA LYS A 78 -5.44 -1.53 18.38
C LYS A 78 -5.27 -0.31 17.46
N LYS A 79 -4.53 0.71 17.91
CA LYS A 79 -4.23 1.90 17.10
C LYS A 79 -3.03 1.73 16.16
N SER A 80 -2.33 0.60 16.23
CA SER A 80 -1.10 0.35 15.47
C SER A 80 -1.37 -0.56 14.26
N ALA A 81 -0.42 -0.64 13.32
CA ALA A 81 -0.52 -1.59 12.20
C ALA A 81 -0.39 -3.04 12.67
N SER A 82 0.45 -3.25 13.69
CA SER A 82 0.71 -4.52 14.38
C SER A 82 1.07 -4.25 15.85
N GLY A 83 2.14 -4.85 16.40
CA GLY A 83 2.43 -4.94 17.82
C GLY A 83 2.73 -3.61 18.54
N GLY A 84 2.68 -2.45 17.88
CA GLY A 84 2.79 -1.15 18.54
C GLY A 84 4.21 -0.77 18.99
N ILE A 85 5.23 -1.37 18.39
CA ILE A 85 6.65 -1.14 18.71
C ILE A 85 7.07 0.30 18.37
N PHE A 86 6.63 0.82 17.21
CA PHE A 86 6.81 2.22 16.83
C PHE A 86 6.37 3.18 17.94
N THR A 87 5.21 2.94 18.54
CA THR A 87 4.68 3.80 19.60
C THR A 87 5.59 3.81 20.81
N ALA A 88 6.10 2.64 21.23
CA ALA A 88 6.98 2.56 22.39
C ALA A 88 8.27 3.37 22.19
N LEU A 89 8.89 3.28 21.00
CA LEU A 89 10.06 4.08 20.64
C LEU A 89 9.74 5.58 20.53
N ALA A 90 8.63 5.92 19.89
CA ALA A 90 8.22 7.31 19.73
C ALA A 90 7.95 7.99 21.07
N GLU A 91 7.24 7.32 21.99
CA GLU A 91 7.01 7.83 23.34
C GLU A 91 8.32 8.07 24.09
N LEU A 92 9.29 7.15 24.02
CA LEU A 92 10.60 7.33 24.64
C LEU A 92 11.32 8.59 24.13
N ILE A 93 11.28 8.86 22.82
CA ILE A 93 11.91 10.06 22.26
C ILE A 93 11.15 11.33 22.66
N LEU A 94 9.83 11.31 22.68
CA LEU A 94 9.01 12.46 23.10
C LEU A 94 9.16 12.76 24.59
N GLU A 95 9.30 11.74 25.45
CA GLU A 95 9.63 11.88 26.88
C GLU A 95 10.97 12.59 27.09
N LYS A 96 11.93 12.40 26.17
CA LYS A 96 13.22 13.12 26.13
C LYS A 96 13.13 14.51 25.48
N LYS A 97 11.93 15.05 25.28
CA LYS A 97 11.67 16.29 24.53
C LYS A 97 12.33 16.27 23.14
N GLY A 98 12.35 15.11 22.50
CA GLY A 98 12.87 14.90 21.15
C GLY A 98 11.80 15.11 20.08
N VAL A 99 12.15 14.76 18.84
CA VAL A 99 11.29 14.90 17.66
C VAL A 99 11.13 13.54 16.96
N VAL A 100 9.90 13.18 16.61
CA VAL A 100 9.61 11.93 15.89
C VAL A 100 9.19 12.25 14.45
N PHE A 101 9.93 11.73 13.47
CA PHE A 101 9.62 11.85 12.06
C PHE A 101 8.93 10.60 11.53
N GLY A 102 7.79 10.78 10.87
CA GLY A 102 7.00 9.70 10.28
C GLY A 102 6.04 10.20 9.20
N ALA A 103 5.41 9.25 8.50
CA ALA A 103 4.58 9.53 7.33
C ALA A 103 3.13 9.87 7.68
N ILE A 104 2.59 10.88 7.00
CA ILE A 104 1.19 11.31 7.05
C ILE A 104 0.59 11.43 5.64
N PHE A 105 -0.74 11.33 5.55
CA PHE A 105 -1.46 11.74 4.35
C PHE A 105 -1.65 13.26 4.35
N ASP A 106 -1.24 13.91 3.26
CA ASP A 106 -1.50 15.31 2.97
C ASP A 106 -2.74 15.41 2.08
N SER A 107 -3.88 15.75 2.68
CA SER A 107 -5.16 15.86 1.98
C SER A 107 -5.18 16.99 0.95
N LYS A 108 -4.45 18.09 1.19
CA LYS A 108 -4.37 19.22 0.25
C LYS A 108 -3.71 18.80 -1.05
N GLU A 109 -2.63 18.07 -0.96
CA GLU A 109 -1.81 17.69 -2.11
C GLU A 109 -2.05 16.25 -2.60
N LYS A 110 -2.98 15.52 -1.95
CA LYS A 110 -3.30 14.10 -2.16
C LYS A 110 -2.04 13.24 -2.28
N ASN A 111 -1.15 13.32 -1.30
CA ASN A 111 0.11 12.57 -1.28
C ASN A 111 0.50 12.13 0.13
N ILE A 112 1.59 11.37 0.24
CA ILE A 112 2.22 11.08 1.52
C ILE A 112 3.45 11.97 1.70
N LYS A 113 3.62 12.53 2.89
CA LYS A 113 4.84 13.26 3.30
C LYS A 113 5.24 12.89 4.71
N HIS A 114 6.49 13.14 5.06
CA HIS A 114 6.91 13.05 6.45
C HIS A 114 6.74 14.40 7.15
N ILE A 115 6.44 14.35 8.45
CA ILE A 115 6.48 15.51 9.35
C ILE A 115 7.24 15.13 10.62
N GLY A 116 7.77 16.11 11.34
CA GLY A 116 8.28 15.96 12.70
C GLY A 116 7.21 16.34 13.72
N ILE A 117 7.00 15.52 14.75
CA ILE A 117 6.13 15.83 15.89
C ILE A 117 6.96 15.95 17.17
N GLU A 118 6.56 16.85 18.06
CA GLU A 118 7.19 17.06 19.38
C GLU A 118 6.23 16.75 20.55
N ASN A 119 4.96 16.48 20.25
CA ASN A 119 3.92 16.22 21.26
C ASN A 119 3.32 14.83 21.10
N LYS A 120 3.07 14.17 22.23
CA LYS A 120 2.43 12.84 22.27
C LYS A 120 1.02 12.83 21.68
N THR A 121 0.29 13.95 21.77
CA THR A 121 -1.04 14.12 21.18
C THR A 121 -1.05 14.04 19.65
N ASP A 122 0.09 14.29 19.00
CA ASP A 122 0.23 14.22 17.55
C ASP A 122 0.63 12.82 17.05
N LEU A 123 0.91 11.87 17.95
CA LEU A 123 1.44 10.55 17.59
C LEU A 123 0.48 9.73 16.71
N ASP A 124 -0.84 9.88 16.92
CA ASP A 124 -1.86 9.21 16.12
C ASP A 124 -1.77 9.59 14.62
N LYS A 125 -1.20 10.75 14.28
CA LYS A 125 -0.97 11.15 12.88
C LYS A 125 0.04 10.23 12.17
N LEU A 126 1.05 9.76 12.91
CA LEU A 126 2.17 9.00 12.36
C LEU A 126 1.94 7.49 12.36
N ARG A 127 1.04 6.99 13.21
CA ARG A 127 0.74 5.55 13.33
C ARG A 127 0.20 4.95 12.04
N LYS A 128 0.32 3.62 11.95
CA LYS A 128 -0.11 2.77 10.83
C LYS A 128 0.66 3.02 9.53
N SER A 129 0.66 2.00 8.68
CA SER A 129 1.38 1.99 7.41
C SER A 129 0.74 2.93 6.38
N LYS A 130 1.57 3.47 5.48
CA LYS A 130 1.12 4.21 4.30
C LYS A 130 1.85 3.62 3.10
N TYR A 131 1.14 2.93 2.21
CA TYR A 131 1.71 2.12 1.14
C TYR A 131 2.12 2.92 -0.10
N VAL A 132 2.46 4.20 0.04
CA VAL A 132 2.76 5.12 -1.06
C VAL A 132 4.06 5.86 -0.79
N GLN A 133 4.85 6.10 -1.83
CA GLN A 133 6.13 6.81 -1.71
C GLN A 133 5.94 8.18 -1.06
N SER A 134 6.55 8.40 0.10
CA SER A 134 6.47 9.67 0.80
C SER A 134 7.48 10.71 0.27
N LYS A 135 7.13 11.99 0.41
CA LYS A 135 8.04 13.13 0.24
C LYS A 135 8.89 13.40 1.48
N TRP A 136 9.53 12.36 2.01
CA TRP A 136 10.30 12.45 3.25
C TRP A 136 11.49 13.42 3.14
N PHE A 137 12.06 13.59 1.95
CA PHE A 137 13.20 14.45 1.69
C PHE A 137 12.96 15.92 2.07
N LEU A 138 11.69 16.33 2.23
CA LEU A 138 11.33 17.66 2.71
C LEU A 138 11.71 17.90 4.18
N THR A 139 12.00 16.84 4.95
CA THR A 139 12.38 16.97 6.37
C THR A 139 13.89 17.06 6.59
N ILE A 140 14.71 17.01 5.53
CA ILE A 140 16.18 16.94 5.66
C ILE A 140 16.74 18.18 6.36
N ASP A 141 16.30 19.37 5.98
CA ASP A 141 16.78 20.63 6.57
C ASP A 141 16.36 20.76 8.05
N ASP A 142 15.17 20.28 8.41
CA ASP A 142 14.72 20.22 9.80
C ASP A 142 15.57 19.27 10.64
N ILE A 143 15.90 18.09 10.11
CA ILE A 143 16.79 17.14 10.77
C ILE A 143 18.18 17.76 10.96
N ASP A 144 18.75 18.40 9.94
CA ASP A 144 20.05 19.10 10.03
C ASP A 144 20.04 20.16 11.14
N ARG A 145 18.95 20.93 11.25
CA ARG A 145 18.79 21.94 12.31
C ARG A 145 18.71 21.29 13.70
N LEU A 146 17.93 20.22 13.86
CA LEU A 146 17.75 19.54 15.14
C LEU A 146 19.02 18.83 15.62
N VAL A 147 19.81 18.28 14.70
CA VAL A 147 21.13 17.70 15.01
C VAL A 147 22.08 18.78 15.53
N LYS A 148 22.12 19.97 14.92
CA LYS A 148 22.91 21.11 15.42
C LYS A 148 22.46 21.61 16.79
N GLN A 149 21.19 21.41 17.13
CA GLN A 149 20.61 21.73 18.43
C GLN A 149 20.78 20.59 19.45
N ASP A 150 21.48 19.52 19.10
CA ASP A 150 21.76 18.37 19.98
C ASP A 150 20.48 17.70 20.55
N ARG A 151 19.41 17.67 19.72
CA ARG A 151 18.09 17.10 20.06
C ARG A 151 18.02 15.60 19.80
N TYR A 152 17.22 14.89 20.60
CA TYR A 152 16.82 13.50 20.29
C TYR A 152 15.88 13.46 19.09
N ILE A 153 16.11 12.50 18.19
CA ILE A 153 15.36 12.32 16.95
C ILE A 153 15.05 10.83 16.76
N LEU A 154 13.79 10.48 16.50
CA LEU A 154 13.43 9.19 15.90
C LEU A 154 13.07 9.44 14.44
N PHE A 155 13.78 8.82 13.50
CA PHE A 155 13.39 8.83 12.10
C PHE A 155 12.84 7.47 11.70
N THR A 156 11.65 7.47 11.11
CA THR A 156 10.97 6.26 10.62
C THR A 156 10.66 6.34 9.14
N GLY A 157 10.83 5.24 8.41
CA GLY A 157 10.57 5.20 6.97
C GLY A 157 10.82 3.83 6.36
N THR A 158 10.78 3.76 5.03
CA THR A 158 11.20 2.54 4.32
C THR A 158 12.72 2.37 4.40
N PRO A 159 13.28 1.16 4.23
CA PRO A 159 14.71 0.93 4.43
C PRO A 159 15.59 1.76 3.47
N CYS A 160 15.12 2.07 2.26
CA CYS A 160 15.82 2.97 1.34
C CYS A 160 15.86 4.44 1.84
N GLN A 161 14.83 4.90 2.56
CA GLN A 161 14.79 6.23 3.17
C GLN A 161 15.68 6.28 4.41
N VAL A 162 15.50 5.30 5.31
CA VAL A 162 16.21 5.22 6.59
C VAL A 162 17.71 5.03 6.39
N SER A 163 18.14 4.20 5.44
CA SER A 163 19.57 4.06 5.10
C SER A 163 20.24 5.38 4.71
N SER A 164 19.47 6.33 4.17
CA SER A 164 19.98 7.62 3.72
C SER A 164 20.21 8.55 4.92
N ILE A 165 19.29 8.57 5.88
CA ILE A 165 19.46 9.25 7.16
C ILE A 165 20.59 8.60 7.96
N TYR A 166 20.57 7.27 8.09
CA TYR A 166 21.58 6.52 8.82
C TYR A 166 22.99 6.83 8.31
N ASN A 167 23.22 6.75 6.99
CA ASN A 167 24.56 7.00 6.44
C ASN A 167 25.07 8.43 6.69
N LYS A 168 24.19 9.43 6.77
CA LYS A 168 24.60 10.82 7.04
C LYS A 168 24.85 11.08 8.52
N TYR A 169 24.09 10.43 9.41
CA TYR A 169 24.07 10.77 10.84
C TYR A 169 24.39 9.59 11.76
N ASN A 170 25.01 8.52 11.28
CA ASN A 170 25.32 7.32 12.08
C ASN A 170 26.17 7.63 13.32
N ASN A 171 27.09 8.59 13.23
CA ASN A 171 27.95 9.04 14.32
C ASN A 171 27.23 9.94 15.34
N TYR A 172 25.95 10.28 15.12
CA TYR A 172 25.16 11.08 16.05
C TYR A 172 24.32 10.14 16.93
N GLU A 173 24.68 10.05 18.21
CA GLU A 173 24.07 9.10 19.16
C GLU A 173 22.58 9.37 19.42
N LYS A 174 22.11 10.61 19.25
CA LYS A 174 20.74 11.02 19.56
C LYS A 174 19.77 10.89 18.38
N ILE A 175 20.20 10.38 17.22
CA ILE A 175 19.28 9.98 16.15
C ILE A 175 19.12 8.46 16.14
N ILE A 176 17.88 8.01 16.29
CA ILE A 176 17.47 6.62 16.23
C ILE A 176 16.78 6.41 14.89
N CYS A 177 17.22 5.39 14.16
CA CYS A 177 16.69 5.02 12.86
C CYS A 177 15.87 3.73 12.98
N MET A 178 14.57 3.79 12.66
CA MET A 178 13.73 2.60 12.61
C MET A 178 13.13 2.44 11.22
N ASP A 179 13.33 1.29 10.59
CA ASP A 179 12.66 0.95 9.33
C ASP A 179 11.71 -0.23 9.48
N LEU A 180 11.18 -0.68 8.36
CA LEU A 180 10.24 -1.77 8.26
C LEU A 180 10.60 -2.74 7.14
N PHE A 181 10.15 -3.99 7.27
CA PHE A 181 10.16 -4.93 6.15
C PHE A 181 9.23 -4.44 5.05
N CYS A 182 9.79 -4.22 3.86
CA CYS A 182 9.17 -3.41 2.82
C CYS A 182 8.96 -4.22 1.54
N HIS A 183 7.70 -4.50 1.20
CA HIS A 183 7.33 -5.07 -0.10
C HIS A 183 7.42 -4.04 -1.26
N GLY A 184 7.47 -2.75 -0.95
CA GLY A 184 7.52 -1.70 -1.96
C GLY A 184 6.57 -0.56 -1.62
N VAL A 185 6.50 0.41 -2.51
CA VAL A 185 5.63 1.58 -2.34
C VAL A 185 4.92 1.88 -3.65
N LEU A 186 3.64 2.22 -3.56
CA LEU A 186 2.89 2.75 -4.69
C LEU A 186 3.48 4.06 -5.20
N GLU A 187 3.35 4.25 -6.50
CA GLU A 187 3.64 5.51 -7.15
C GLU A 187 2.68 6.61 -6.71
N ASN A 188 3.20 7.83 -6.57
CA ASN A 188 2.39 8.96 -6.10
C ASN A 188 1.20 9.26 -7.04
N PHE A 189 1.35 9.05 -8.35
CA PHE A 189 0.25 9.25 -9.30
C PHE A 189 -0.86 8.22 -9.11
N VAL A 190 -0.54 6.96 -8.76
CA VAL A 190 -1.54 5.89 -8.55
C VAL A 190 -2.51 6.26 -7.44
N LEU A 191 -2.01 6.74 -6.29
CA LEU A 191 -2.88 7.23 -5.22
C LEU A 191 -3.77 8.38 -5.70
N LYS A 192 -3.20 9.36 -6.42
CA LYS A 192 -3.94 10.54 -6.88
C LYS A 192 -5.06 10.17 -7.84
N GLU A 193 -4.76 9.33 -8.83
CA GLU A 193 -5.73 8.83 -9.80
C GLU A 193 -6.83 8.02 -9.11
N TYR A 194 -6.46 7.11 -8.20
CA TYR A 194 -7.42 6.35 -7.40
C TYR A 194 -8.37 7.26 -6.62
N LEU A 195 -7.86 8.25 -5.89
CA LEU A 195 -8.70 9.19 -5.15
C LEU A 195 -9.59 10.02 -6.08
N ASN A 196 -9.11 10.43 -7.25
CA ASN A 196 -9.92 11.18 -8.21
C ASN A 196 -11.12 10.38 -8.74
N VAL A 197 -10.99 9.06 -8.84
CA VAL A 197 -12.08 8.16 -9.28
C VAL A 197 -13.00 7.77 -8.13
N CYS A 198 -12.44 7.32 -7.00
CA CYS A 198 -13.20 6.61 -5.98
C CYS A 198 -13.77 7.50 -4.87
N CYS A 199 -13.11 8.61 -4.53
CA CYS A 199 -13.59 9.50 -3.47
C CYS A 199 -12.96 10.90 -3.59
N LYS A 200 -13.79 11.91 -3.91
CA LYS A 200 -13.34 13.30 -3.96
C LYS A 200 -13.17 13.87 -2.55
N ASP A 201 -12.29 14.86 -2.42
CA ASP A 201 -12.06 15.64 -1.19
C ASP A 201 -11.76 14.83 0.08
N VAL A 202 -11.04 13.71 -0.08
CA VAL A 202 -10.60 12.86 1.04
C VAL A 202 -9.73 13.65 2.01
N THR A 203 -10.16 13.67 3.26
CA THR A 203 -9.47 14.33 4.39
C THR A 203 -8.61 13.37 5.19
N HIS A 204 -8.93 12.07 5.18
CA HIS A 204 -8.19 11.04 5.91
C HIS A 204 -8.19 9.71 5.15
N ILE A 205 -7.06 8.99 5.26
CA ILE A 205 -6.89 7.64 4.73
C ILE A 205 -6.30 6.77 5.83
N ASP A 206 -6.99 5.67 6.14
CA ASP A 206 -6.45 4.59 6.96
C ASP A 206 -6.20 3.37 6.08
N PHE A 207 -4.94 3.06 5.83
CA PHE A 207 -4.55 1.86 5.09
C PHE A 207 -4.67 0.60 5.96
N ARG A 208 -4.76 0.72 7.28
CA ARG A 208 -4.81 -0.44 8.19
C ARG A 208 -6.04 -0.31 9.08
N ALA A 209 -7.19 -0.06 8.47
CA ALA A 209 -8.46 -0.07 9.18
C ALA A 209 -8.75 -1.48 9.72
N GLU A 210 -9.37 -1.53 10.89
CA GLU A 210 -9.78 -2.80 11.50
C GLU A 210 -10.92 -3.42 10.67
N SER A 211 -10.85 -4.73 10.50
CA SER A 211 -11.92 -5.51 9.90
C SER A 211 -12.09 -6.82 10.65
N ASP A 212 -13.23 -7.48 10.45
CA ASP A 212 -13.58 -8.72 11.15
C ASP A 212 -12.52 -9.82 10.95
N VAL A 213 -11.84 -9.81 9.79
CA VAL A 213 -10.85 -10.81 9.41
C VAL A 213 -9.43 -10.41 9.87
N ASN A 214 -9.02 -9.16 9.62
CA ASN A 214 -7.66 -8.66 9.87
C ASN A 214 -7.58 -7.12 9.91
N ASN A 215 -6.40 -6.56 10.19
CA ASN A 215 -6.13 -5.11 10.10
C ASN A 215 -5.83 -4.66 8.65
N PHE A 216 -6.54 -5.19 7.66
CA PHE A 216 -6.21 -5.02 6.24
C PHE A 216 -7.42 -4.56 5.40
N ALA A 217 -8.04 -3.47 5.84
CA ALA A 217 -9.02 -2.72 5.05
C ALA A 217 -8.53 -1.28 4.76
N LEU A 218 -9.00 -0.70 3.66
CA LEU A 218 -8.83 0.71 3.34
C LEU A 218 -10.03 1.49 3.83
N THR A 219 -9.84 2.49 4.67
CA THR A 219 -10.87 3.49 4.98
C THR A 219 -10.49 4.84 4.37
N LEU A 220 -11.41 5.41 3.61
CA LEU A 220 -11.37 6.78 3.12
C LEU A 220 -12.43 7.60 3.86
N VAL A 221 -12.05 8.79 4.30
CA VAL A 221 -12.99 9.73 4.94
C VAL A 221 -12.96 11.04 4.17
N ASN A 222 -14.15 11.54 3.80
CA ASN A 222 -14.35 12.93 3.39
C ASN A 222 -15.38 13.59 4.31
N LYS A 223 -15.85 14.80 3.97
CA LYS A 223 -16.81 15.55 4.81
C LYS A 223 -18.18 14.88 4.94
N ASN A 224 -18.58 14.06 3.96
CA ASN A 224 -19.94 13.53 3.81
C ASN A 224 -20.03 12.02 4.07
N GLU A 225 -18.94 11.29 3.85
CA GLU A 225 -18.94 9.82 3.88
C GLU A 225 -17.66 9.23 4.47
N VAL A 226 -17.83 8.02 5.02
CA VAL A 226 -16.75 7.11 5.40
C VAL A 226 -16.93 5.86 4.55
N VAL A 227 -15.95 5.57 3.70
CA VAL A 227 -15.95 4.38 2.84
C VAL A 227 -14.88 3.43 3.34
N THR A 228 -15.27 2.22 3.71
CA THR A 228 -14.35 1.14 4.07
C THR A 228 -14.49 0.00 3.08
N GLU A 229 -13.37 -0.39 2.46
CA GLU A 229 -13.30 -1.52 1.54
C GLU A 229 -12.25 -2.52 2.04
N TYR A 230 -12.60 -3.81 2.04
CA TYR A 230 -11.62 -4.87 2.27
C TYR A 230 -10.54 -4.83 1.19
N CYS A 231 -9.30 -5.16 1.55
CA CYS A 231 -8.16 -5.15 0.62
C CYS A 231 -8.42 -5.98 -0.65
N SER A 232 -9.10 -7.13 -0.53
CA SER A 232 -9.40 -8.03 -1.64
C SER A 232 -10.30 -7.40 -2.69
N ASP A 233 -11.13 -6.44 -2.31
CA ASP A 233 -12.12 -5.81 -3.18
C ASP A 233 -11.70 -4.40 -3.59
N ASN A 234 -10.68 -3.83 -2.93
CA ASN A 234 -10.25 -2.46 -3.15
C ASN A 234 -9.24 -2.35 -4.31
N LEU A 235 -9.50 -1.43 -5.24
CA LEU A 235 -8.68 -1.26 -6.45
C LEU A 235 -7.22 -0.88 -6.13
N LEU A 236 -7.02 0.05 -5.19
CA LEU A 236 -5.68 0.53 -4.82
C LEU A 236 -4.84 -0.59 -4.21
N TYR A 237 -5.44 -1.38 -3.30
CA TYR A 237 -4.79 -2.53 -2.68
C TYR A 237 -4.43 -3.60 -3.69
N ASN A 238 -5.35 -3.94 -4.59
CA ASN A 238 -5.08 -4.93 -5.61
C ASN A 238 -3.94 -4.49 -6.56
N LEU A 239 -3.84 -3.19 -6.90
CA LEU A 239 -2.69 -2.66 -7.64
C LEU A 239 -1.37 -2.73 -6.85
N PHE A 240 -1.42 -2.61 -5.52
CA PHE A 240 -0.25 -2.73 -4.64
C PHE A 240 0.22 -4.18 -4.51
N ILE A 241 -0.69 -5.08 -4.09
CA ILE A 241 -0.41 -6.50 -3.83
C ILE A 241 0.11 -7.20 -5.08
N ASN A 242 -0.49 -6.91 -6.24
CA ASN A 242 -0.04 -7.49 -7.52
C ASN A 242 1.15 -6.73 -8.13
N SER A 243 1.79 -5.80 -7.41
CA SER A 243 2.94 -5.03 -7.91
C SER A 243 2.67 -4.18 -9.17
N ALA A 244 1.42 -3.93 -9.58
CA ALA A 244 1.12 -3.13 -10.77
C ALA A 244 1.42 -1.65 -10.57
N GLY A 245 1.03 -1.12 -9.41
CA GLY A 245 1.13 0.32 -9.10
C GLY A 245 2.39 0.70 -8.31
N ILE A 246 3.27 -0.26 -8.00
CA ILE A 246 4.47 0.00 -7.19
C ILE A 246 5.55 0.70 -8.00
N LYS A 247 6.49 1.31 -7.30
CA LYS A 247 7.61 2.01 -7.91
C LYS A 247 8.52 1.06 -8.68
N ARG A 248 8.90 1.41 -9.92
CA ARG A 248 9.74 0.55 -10.79
C ARG A 248 11.03 0.08 -10.11
N THR A 249 11.69 0.96 -9.36
CA THR A 249 12.94 0.62 -8.67
C THR A 249 12.76 -0.37 -7.53
N CYS A 250 11.52 -0.60 -7.06
CA CYS A 250 11.24 -1.63 -6.07
C CYS A 250 11.63 -3.00 -6.61
N PHE A 251 11.33 -3.34 -7.87
CA PHE A 251 11.69 -4.63 -8.50
C PHE A 251 13.19 -4.97 -8.50
N THR A 252 14.07 -4.02 -8.22
CA THR A 252 15.53 -4.24 -8.12
C THR A 252 16.08 -3.64 -6.82
N CYS A 253 15.26 -3.52 -5.77
CA CYS A 253 15.63 -2.83 -4.55
C CYS A 253 16.46 -3.74 -3.64
N GLU A 254 17.77 -3.46 -3.58
CA GLU A 254 18.68 -4.17 -2.68
C GLU A 254 18.32 -4.00 -1.20
N TYR A 255 17.66 -2.89 -0.83
CA TYR A 255 17.27 -2.64 0.56
C TYR A 255 16.15 -3.55 1.07
N ALA A 256 15.43 -4.28 0.20
CA ALA A 256 14.42 -5.23 0.67
C ALA A 256 14.97 -6.66 0.85
N ASP A 257 16.07 -7.00 0.17
CA ASP A 257 16.72 -8.33 0.21
C ASP A 257 17.88 -8.39 1.22
N LYS A 258 18.51 -7.25 1.55
CA LYS A 258 19.67 -7.23 2.45
C LYS A 258 19.28 -6.83 3.86
N VAL A 259 20.08 -7.28 4.83
CA VAL A 259 20.00 -6.82 6.23
C VAL A 259 20.02 -5.29 6.26
N HIS A 260 19.04 -4.70 6.94
CA HIS A 260 18.84 -3.26 6.96
C HIS A 260 19.92 -2.52 7.76
N LEU A 261 20.13 -1.26 7.40
CA LEU A 261 21.08 -0.36 8.07
C LEU A 261 20.52 0.35 9.32
N SER A 262 19.20 0.32 9.51
CA SER A 262 18.54 0.92 10.67
C SER A 262 19.08 0.38 12.00
N ASP A 263 18.73 1.04 13.10
CA ASP A 263 19.01 0.52 14.43
C ASP A 263 18.05 -0.63 14.78
N ILE A 264 16.79 -0.47 14.39
CA ILE A 264 15.69 -1.42 14.60
C ILE A 264 14.86 -1.55 13.32
N THR A 265 14.57 -2.77 12.90
CA THR A 265 13.57 -3.08 11.86
C THR A 265 12.35 -3.71 12.50
N VAL A 266 11.16 -3.30 12.07
CA VAL A 266 9.90 -3.92 12.52
C VAL A 266 9.04 -4.41 11.35
N GLY A 267 8.21 -5.41 11.58
CA GLY A 267 7.22 -5.87 10.61
C GLY A 267 6.03 -6.53 11.28
N ASP A 268 5.03 -6.87 10.49
CA ASP A 268 3.94 -7.75 10.93
C ASP A 268 4.52 -9.16 11.12
N PHE A 269 4.03 -9.92 12.11
CA PHE A 269 4.46 -11.31 12.32
C PHE A 269 3.27 -12.26 12.20
N ASP A 270 3.19 -12.97 11.08
CA ASP A 270 2.02 -13.77 10.71
C ASP A 270 2.19 -15.29 10.93
N ASN A 271 3.31 -15.72 11.54
CA ASN A 271 3.55 -17.13 11.84
C ASN A 271 2.71 -17.58 13.07
N LYS A 272 1.47 -18.01 12.80
CA LYS A 272 0.49 -18.43 13.82
C LYS A 272 0.97 -19.62 14.66
N GLU A 273 1.59 -20.62 14.04
CA GLU A 273 2.10 -21.80 14.75
C GLU A 273 3.18 -21.39 15.77
N TYR A 274 4.10 -20.51 15.38
CA TYR A 274 5.10 -19.97 16.29
C TYR A 274 4.46 -19.21 17.44
N CYS A 275 3.45 -18.37 17.15
CA CYS A 275 2.72 -17.61 18.18
C CYS A 275 2.02 -18.52 19.18
N GLU A 276 1.30 -19.55 18.72
CA GLU A 276 0.61 -20.51 19.58
C GLU A 276 1.59 -21.27 20.47
N LYS A 277 2.65 -21.85 19.87
CA LYS A 277 3.68 -22.61 20.58
C LYS A 277 4.40 -21.77 21.65
N ASN A 278 4.60 -20.49 21.38
CA ASN A 278 5.31 -19.56 22.29
C ASN A 278 4.37 -18.69 23.14
N LYS A 279 3.05 -18.94 23.12
CA LYS A 279 2.03 -18.22 23.90
C LYS A 279 2.04 -16.70 23.66
N ILE A 280 2.23 -16.29 22.41
CA ILE A 280 2.16 -14.88 22.00
C ILE A 280 0.68 -14.50 21.82
N ASN A 281 0.08 -13.97 22.89
CA ASN A 281 -1.35 -13.66 22.94
C ASN A 281 -1.67 -12.28 22.37
N CYS A 282 -1.42 -12.09 21.07
CA CYS A 282 -1.74 -10.88 20.33
C CYS A 282 -2.23 -11.23 18.92
N LYS A 283 -3.30 -10.58 18.45
CA LYS A 283 -3.85 -10.80 17.10
C LYS A 283 -2.88 -10.38 15.99
N THR A 284 -2.07 -9.34 16.25
CA THR A 284 -1.14 -8.76 15.26
C THR A 284 0.20 -8.42 15.92
N PRO A 285 0.99 -9.44 16.33
CA PRO A 285 2.31 -9.20 16.89
C PRO A 285 3.26 -8.63 15.83
N SER A 286 4.35 -8.02 16.28
CA SER A 286 5.42 -7.57 15.39
C SER A 286 6.65 -8.46 15.49
N ILE A 287 7.32 -8.67 14.36
CA ILE A 287 8.73 -9.06 14.36
C ILE A 287 9.57 -7.82 14.60
N ILE A 288 10.64 -7.95 15.38
CA ILE A 288 11.54 -6.88 15.80
C ILE A 288 12.96 -7.37 15.58
N VAL A 289 13.73 -6.68 14.75
CA VAL A 289 15.12 -7.03 14.46
C VAL A 289 16.02 -5.90 14.96
N ILE A 290 16.98 -6.26 15.80
CA ILE A 290 18.00 -5.35 16.31
C ILE A 290 19.25 -5.47 15.44
N ASN A 291 19.65 -4.36 14.82
CA ASN A 291 20.69 -4.34 13.78
C ASN A 291 21.98 -3.62 14.23
N SER A 292 21.91 -2.81 15.30
CA SER A 292 23.05 -2.01 15.80
C SER A 292 23.15 -2.05 17.33
N GLU A 293 24.31 -1.66 17.88
CA GLU A 293 24.49 -1.52 19.34
C GLU A 293 23.61 -0.41 19.92
N LYS A 294 23.42 0.67 19.15
CA LYS A 294 22.47 1.74 19.50
C LYS A 294 21.03 1.22 19.53
N GLY A 295 20.69 0.32 18.61
CA GLY A 295 19.42 -0.41 18.56
C GLY A 295 19.19 -1.29 19.79
N GLU A 296 20.22 -2.00 20.24
CA GLU A 296 20.14 -2.84 21.45
C GLU A 296 19.88 -1.98 22.69
N LYS A 297 20.69 -0.94 22.89
CA LYS A 297 20.53 0.01 24.01
C LYS A 297 19.15 0.68 24.02
N ILE A 298 18.64 1.14 22.87
CA ILE A 298 17.33 1.79 22.83
C ILE A 298 16.19 0.78 23.05
N PHE A 299 16.34 -0.46 22.61
CA PHE A 299 15.35 -1.51 22.82
C PHE A 299 15.23 -1.89 24.30
N GLU A 300 16.34 -2.04 25.02
CA GLU A 300 16.36 -2.27 26.48
C GLU A 300 15.55 -1.21 27.24
N ASN A 301 15.60 0.05 26.78
CA ASN A 301 14.85 1.16 27.41
C ASN A 301 13.33 1.09 27.20
N ILE A 302 12.85 0.33 26.22
CA ILE A 302 11.42 0.16 25.96
C ILE A 302 10.90 -1.25 26.26
N GLU A 303 11.77 -2.22 26.54
CA GLU A 303 11.41 -3.62 26.74
C GLU A 303 10.35 -3.78 27.84
N CYS A 304 10.43 -3.00 28.91
CA CYS A 304 9.44 -3.00 29.99
C CYS A 304 8.01 -2.61 29.56
N LYS A 305 7.86 -1.93 28.41
CA LYS A 305 6.56 -1.57 27.81
C LYS A 305 6.03 -2.68 26.87
N LEU A 306 6.78 -3.75 26.67
CA LEU A 306 6.50 -4.80 25.69
C LEU A 306 6.38 -6.19 26.34
N THR A 307 5.65 -7.07 25.67
CA THR A 307 5.71 -8.52 25.85
C THR A 307 6.45 -9.08 24.64
N VAL A 308 7.65 -9.58 24.85
CA VAL A 308 8.55 -10.03 23.77
C VAL A 308 9.10 -11.43 24.04
N LYS A 309 9.39 -12.15 22.95
CA LYS A 309 10.07 -13.44 22.95
C LYS A 309 11.19 -13.41 21.93
N GLU A 310 12.41 -13.72 22.36
CA GLU A 310 13.55 -13.82 21.46
C GLU A 310 13.40 -15.03 20.52
N ILE A 311 13.58 -14.79 19.22
CA ILE A 311 13.58 -15.80 18.17
C ILE A 311 15.03 -16.22 17.92
N LYS A 312 15.34 -17.49 18.20
CA LYS A 312 16.68 -18.06 17.95
C LYS A 312 16.87 -18.54 16.52
N ASP A 313 15.78 -18.94 15.86
CA ASP A 313 15.81 -19.41 14.48
C ASP A 313 15.86 -18.22 13.50
N ARG A 314 17.01 -18.04 12.86
CA ARG A 314 17.20 -16.98 11.85
C ARG A 314 16.49 -17.28 10.53
N GLY A 315 16.07 -18.53 10.28
CA GLY A 315 15.29 -18.89 9.10
C GLY A 315 14.00 -18.06 9.00
N ILE A 316 13.33 -17.86 10.14
CA ILE A 316 12.09 -17.10 10.24
C ILE A 316 12.25 -15.65 9.77
N VAL A 317 13.36 -14.99 10.12
CA VAL A 317 13.57 -13.58 9.69
C VAL A 317 13.99 -13.48 8.23
N ASN A 318 14.65 -14.51 7.68
CA ASN A 318 15.12 -14.49 6.29
C ASN A 318 13.95 -14.40 5.29
N GLU A 319 12.78 -14.94 5.64
CA GLU A 319 11.55 -14.86 4.82
C GLU A 319 11.04 -13.42 4.63
N TYR A 320 11.41 -12.50 5.54
CA TYR A 320 11.02 -11.10 5.45
C TYR A 320 11.94 -10.26 4.55
N TYR A 321 13.12 -10.78 4.22
CA TYR A 321 14.04 -10.16 3.27
C TYR A 321 13.75 -10.70 1.87
N ILE A 322 12.96 -9.93 1.11
CA ILE A 322 12.37 -10.42 -0.13
C ILE A 322 13.30 -10.14 -1.31
N LYS A 323 13.70 -11.22 -2.00
CA LYS A 323 14.27 -11.13 -3.35
C LYS A 323 13.17 -10.95 -4.38
N HIS A 324 13.40 -9.99 -5.28
CA HIS A 324 12.43 -9.56 -6.27
C HIS A 324 12.42 -10.44 -7.54
N ASP A 325 13.28 -11.47 -7.60
CA ASP A 325 13.34 -12.46 -8.68
C ASP A 325 12.29 -13.58 -8.53
N LEU A 326 11.62 -13.67 -7.37
CA LEU A 326 10.52 -14.60 -7.13
C LEU A 326 9.24 -14.11 -7.83
N GLN A 327 9.00 -14.63 -9.04
CA GLN A 327 7.90 -14.19 -9.91
C GLN A 327 6.50 -14.70 -9.52
N LYS A 328 6.31 -15.55 -8.49
CA LYS A 328 4.99 -16.10 -8.15
C LYS A 328 4.81 -16.35 -6.65
N GLY A 329 3.69 -15.85 -6.11
CA GLY A 329 3.22 -16.00 -4.71
C GLY A 329 2.38 -14.79 -4.29
N ASP A 330 1.63 -14.88 -3.17
CA ASP A 330 0.74 -13.81 -2.68
C ASP A 330 1.48 -12.48 -2.36
N TRP A 331 2.81 -12.53 -2.22
CA TRP A 331 3.71 -11.39 -2.01
C TRP A 331 4.90 -11.39 -2.99
N GLY A 332 4.79 -12.11 -4.10
CA GLY A 332 5.81 -12.16 -5.15
C GLY A 332 5.72 -10.95 -6.09
N PHE A 333 6.84 -10.54 -6.67
CA PHE A 333 6.87 -9.39 -7.57
C PHE A 333 6.41 -9.79 -8.98
N ASN A 334 5.36 -9.12 -9.46
CA ASN A 334 4.84 -9.33 -10.81
C ASN A 334 5.23 -8.18 -11.75
N SER A 335 6.44 -8.25 -12.30
CA SER A 335 6.96 -7.21 -13.21
C SER A 335 6.19 -7.15 -14.53
N GLU A 336 5.68 -8.29 -15.03
CA GLU A 336 4.84 -8.31 -16.23
C GLU A 336 3.58 -7.46 -16.03
N PHE A 337 2.93 -7.63 -14.87
CA PHE A 337 1.73 -6.88 -14.54
C PHE A 337 1.97 -5.38 -14.42
N TYR A 338 3.11 -4.98 -13.85
CA TYR A 338 3.57 -3.60 -13.86
C TYR A 338 3.64 -3.03 -15.28
N PHE A 339 4.33 -3.72 -16.21
CA PHE A 339 4.49 -3.20 -17.58
C PHE A 339 3.15 -3.11 -18.32
N ARG A 340 2.30 -4.14 -18.23
CA ARG A 340 0.97 -4.12 -18.87
C ARG A 340 0.07 -3.01 -18.32
N PHE A 341 0.03 -2.83 -16.99
CA PHE A 341 -0.72 -1.73 -16.37
C PHE A 341 -0.23 -0.36 -16.85
N HIS A 342 1.09 -0.14 -16.86
CA HIS A 342 1.68 1.13 -17.26
C HIS A 342 1.49 1.44 -18.76
N ASP A 343 1.50 0.43 -19.64
CA ASP A 343 1.25 0.63 -21.05
C ASP A 343 -0.24 0.88 -21.34
N ASN A 344 -1.13 0.13 -20.70
CA ASN A 344 -2.56 0.42 -20.75
C ASN A 344 -2.87 1.81 -20.17
N TYR A 345 -2.23 2.23 -19.07
CA TYR A 345 -2.43 3.54 -18.47
C TYR A 345 -2.17 4.68 -19.47
N LYS A 346 -1.08 4.58 -20.26
CA LYS A 346 -0.76 5.57 -21.30
C LYS A 346 -1.81 5.63 -22.41
N GLN A 347 -2.47 4.50 -22.72
CA GLN A 347 -3.40 4.39 -23.85
C GLN A 347 -4.85 4.75 -23.48
N GLN A 348 -5.32 4.32 -22.30
CA GLN A 348 -6.74 4.35 -21.94
C GLN A 348 -7.01 5.01 -20.57
N GLY A 349 -5.99 5.56 -19.91
CA GLY A 349 -6.11 6.21 -18.61
C GLY A 349 -6.16 5.22 -17.43
N PHE A 350 -6.12 5.75 -16.21
CA PHE A 350 -5.94 4.97 -14.98
C PHE A 350 -7.02 3.92 -14.77
N LEU A 351 -8.28 4.33 -14.81
CA LEU A 351 -9.38 3.46 -14.41
C LEU A 351 -9.54 2.25 -15.33
N LYS A 352 -9.54 2.47 -16.65
CA LYS A 352 -9.61 1.39 -17.63
C LYS A 352 -8.39 0.48 -17.55
N ALA A 353 -7.19 1.03 -17.36
CA ALA A 353 -5.98 0.25 -17.17
C ALA A 353 -6.05 -0.65 -15.92
N ALA A 354 -6.45 -0.08 -14.78
CA ALA A 354 -6.56 -0.84 -13.53
C ALA A 354 -7.62 -1.95 -13.63
N ILE A 355 -8.80 -1.65 -14.17
CA ILE A 355 -9.88 -2.64 -14.31
C ILE A 355 -9.51 -3.73 -15.32
N LYS A 356 -8.97 -3.36 -16.49
CA LYS A 356 -8.58 -4.32 -17.54
C LYS A 356 -7.52 -5.30 -17.03
N GLU A 357 -6.60 -4.82 -16.21
CA GLU A 357 -5.52 -5.64 -15.67
C GLU A 357 -6.00 -6.51 -14.49
N LEU A 358 -6.79 -5.97 -13.57
CA LEU A 358 -7.24 -6.70 -12.38
C LEU A 358 -8.45 -7.62 -12.63
N TYR A 359 -9.30 -7.28 -13.60
CA TYR A 359 -10.57 -7.95 -13.89
C TYR A 359 -10.70 -8.14 -15.41
N GLN A 360 -9.69 -8.76 -16.03
CA GLN A 360 -9.55 -8.81 -17.48
C GLN A 360 -10.76 -9.46 -18.17
N SER A 361 -11.25 -10.58 -17.63
CA SER A 361 -12.40 -11.30 -18.18
C SER A 361 -13.67 -10.46 -18.11
N GLU A 362 -13.97 -9.91 -16.93
CA GLU A 362 -15.14 -9.06 -16.70
C GLU A 362 -15.06 -7.79 -17.55
N TYR A 363 -13.90 -7.14 -17.62
CA TYR A 363 -13.69 -5.94 -18.44
C TYR A 363 -13.94 -6.22 -19.92
N ASN A 364 -13.34 -7.28 -20.47
CA ASN A 364 -13.51 -7.61 -21.89
C ASN A 364 -14.96 -7.91 -22.23
N ALA A 365 -15.66 -8.63 -21.35
CA ALA A 365 -17.07 -8.93 -21.53
C ALA A 365 -17.96 -7.68 -21.41
N ILE A 366 -17.74 -6.83 -20.41
CA ILE A 366 -18.44 -5.55 -20.26
C ILE A 366 -18.24 -4.67 -21.50
N MET A 367 -17.00 -4.52 -21.98
CA MET A 367 -16.69 -3.70 -23.16
C MET A 367 -17.26 -4.28 -24.46
N LYS A 368 -17.47 -5.60 -24.53
CA LYS A 368 -18.16 -6.24 -25.66
C LYS A 368 -19.66 -5.92 -25.63
N ILE A 369 -20.28 -6.02 -24.45
CA ILE A 369 -21.70 -5.70 -24.25
C ILE A 369 -21.96 -4.22 -24.51
N ASP A 370 -21.06 -3.33 -24.08
CA ASP A 370 -21.17 -1.87 -24.27
C ASP A 370 -21.28 -1.46 -25.75
N LYS A 371 -20.68 -2.24 -26.66
CA LYS A 371 -20.77 -2.00 -28.11
C LYS A 371 -22.08 -2.50 -28.72
N MET A 372 -22.80 -3.36 -28.02
CA MET A 372 -24.02 -4.01 -28.50
C MET A 372 -25.27 -3.37 -27.91
N ILE A 373 -25.15 -2.83 -26.70
CA ILE A 373 -26.28 -2.25 -25.98
C ILE A 373 -26.71 -0.93 -26.61
N THR A 374 -28.02 -0.72 -26.63
CA THR A 374 -28.69 0.45 -27.18
C THR A 374 -29.56 1.13 -26.12
N ASN A 375 -30.65 0.49 -25.71
CA ASN A 375 -31.63 0.99 -24.73
C ASN A 375 -32.20 -0.13 -23.84
N GLU A 376 -31.45 -1.23 -23.73
CA GLU A 376 -31.85 -2.38 -22.94
C GLU A 376 -31.77 -2.08 -21.43
N ARG A 377 -32.75 -2.62 -20.69
CA ARG A 377 -32.71 -2.72 -19.23
C ARG A 377 -31.92 -3.97 -18.86
N ILE A 378 -30.87 -3.81 -18.07
CA ILE A 378 -29.90 -4.85 -17.76
C ILE A 378 -30.21 -5.51 -16.42
N TYR A 379 -30.25 -6.83 -16.43
CA TYR A 379 -30.31 -7.64 -15.22
C TYR A 379 -29.05 -8.48 -15.06
N LEU A 380 -28.50 -8.51 -13.84
CA LEU A 380 -27.33 -9.33 -13.51
C LEU A 380 -27.80 -10.65 -12.88
N TYR A 381 -27.70 -11.76 -13.60
CA TYR A 381 -28.01 -13.07 -13.03
C TYR A 381 -26.87 -13.53 -12.13
N GLY A 382 -27.17 -13.64 -10.83
CA GLY A 382 -26.21 -14.00 -9.79
C GLY A 382 -25.89 -12.82 -8.87
N ALA A 383 -26.45 -12.85 -7.66
CA ALA A 383 -26.15 -11.89 -6.59
C ALA A 383 -24.92 -12.30 -5.74
N GLY A 384 -24.05 -13.15 -6.27
CA GLY A 384 -22.81 -13.56 -5.60
C GLY A 384 -21.65 -12.58 -5.82
N LYS A 385 -20.44 -13.00 -5.47
CA LYS A 385 -19.21 -12.21 -5.61
C LYS A 385 -19.01 -11.66 -7.05
N VAL A 386 -19.17 -12.51 -8.07
CA VAL A 386 -19.00 -12.12 -9.48
C VAL A 386 -19.97 -11.02 -9.89
N GLY A 387 -21.28 -11.18 -9.62
CA GLY A 387 -22.28 -10.15 -9.93
C GLY A 387 -22.02 -8.82 -9.22
N HIS A 388 -21.55 -8.85 -7.97
CA HIS A 388 -21.17 -7.64 -7.24
C HIS A 388 -19.98 -6.93 -7.88
N ILE A 389 -18.95 -7.69 -8.30
CA ILE A 389 -17.80 -7.14 -9.04
C ILE A 389 -18.28 -6.49 -10.33
N VAL A 390 -19.08 -7.17 -11.13
CA VAL A 390 -19.59 -6.65 -12.42
C VAL A 390 -20.37 -5.36 -12.23
N LEU A 391 -21.30 -5.34 -11.27
CA LEU A 391 -22.04 -4.12 -10.93
C LEU A 391 -21.12 -2.97 -10.52
N LYS A 392 -20.10 -3.26 -9.70
CA LYS A 392 -19.09 -2.28 -9.28
C LYS A 392 -18.30 -1.74 -10.47
N LEU A 393 -17.86 -2.61 -11.38
CA LEU A 393 -17.09 -2.22 -12.57
C LEU A 393 -17.92 -1.36 -13.53
N ILE A 394 -19.19 -1.69 -13.78
CA ILE A 394 -20.11 -0.89 -14.60
C ILE A 394 -20.22 0.53 -14.03
N LYS A 395 -20.44 0.65 -12.71
CA LYS A 395 -20.53 1.95 -12.02
C LYS A 395 -19.23 2.75 -12.12
N MET A 396 -18.08 2.09 -11.93
CA MET A 396 -16.76 2.74 -12.03
C MET A 396 -16.46 3.21 -13.45
N LEU A 397 -16.79 2.40 -14.46
CA LEU A 397 -16.60 2.76 -15.87
C LEU A 397 -17.58 3.85 -16.35
N HIS A 398 -18.48 4.32 -15.48
CA HIS A 398 -19.50 5.33 -15.77
C HIS A 398 -20.36 4.97 -16.98
N LEU A 399 -20.72 3.68 -17.08
CA LEU A 399 -21.63 3.22 -18.12
C LEU A 399 -23.04 3.68 -17.75
N ASN A 400 -23.72 4.39 -18.66
CA ASN A 400 -25.10 4.86 -18.49
C ASN A 400 -26.12 3.73 -18.71
N TRP A 401 -25.80 2.53 -18.24
CA TRP A 401 -26.62 1.35 -18.38
C TRP A 401 -27.81 1.40 -17.40
N ASP A 402 -29.02 1.09 -17.86
CA ASP A 402 -30.20 0.96 -17.00
C ASP A 402 -30.15 -0.36 -16.24
N ILE A 403 -29.59 -0.35 -15.02
CA ILE A 403 -29.50 -1.54 -14.18
C ILE A 403 -30.84 -1.82 -13.50
N GLY A 404 -31.56 -2.81 -14.01
CA GLY A 404 -32.86 -3.25 -13.51
C GLY A 404 -32.79 -3.97 -12.16
N GLY A 405 -31.76 -4.79 -11.93
CA GLY A 405 -31.59 -5.54 -10.68
C GLY A 405 -30.70 -6.78 -10.80
N PHE A 406 -30.57 -7.51 -9.70
CA PHE A 406 -30.04 -8.87 -9.69
C PHE A 406 -31.17 -9.89 -9.93
N ILE A 407 -30.85 -10.98 -10.61
CA ILE A 407 -31.70 -12.17 -10.74
C ILE A 407 -31.07 -13.32 -9.94
N VAL A 408 -31.88 -14.06 -9.20
CA VAL A 408 -31.50 -15.29 -8.50
C VAL A 408 -32.49 -16.41 -8.80
N SER A 409 -32.03 -17.67 -8.81
CA SER A 409 -32.92 -18.81 -9.09
C SER A 409 -33.98 -19.02 -8.01
N ARG A 410 -33.68 -18.65 -6.75
CA ARG A 410 -34.62 -18.68 -5.62
C ARG A 410 -34.37 -17.50 -4.70
N LYS A 411 -35.42 -16.78 -4.34
CA LYS A 411 -35.38 -15.61 -3.45
C LYS A 411 -35.47 -16.07 -2.00
N ALA A 412 -34.43 -15.78 -1.21
CA ALA A 412 -34.27 -16.32 0.14
C ALA A 412 -34.82 -15.45 1.28
N ASN A 413 -35.22 -14.18 0.99
CA ASN A 413 -35.96 -13.20 1.83
C ASN A 413 -35.51 -11.75 1.58
N ASN A 414 -34.35 -11.51 0.96
CA ASN A 414 -33.89 -10.15 0.66
C ASN A 414 -34.46 -9.64 -0.67
N GLU A 415 -35.20 -8.53 -0.61
CA GLU A 415 -35.70 -7.83 -1.80
C GLU A 415 -34.69 -6.84 -2.40
N MET A 416 -33.66 -6.48 -1.63
CA MET A 416 -32.64 -5.48 -1.98
C MET A 416 -31.25 -5.94 -1.55
N ILE A 417 -30.25 -5.66 -2.37
CA ILE A 417 -28.82 -5.76 -2.04
C ILE A 417 -28.22 -4.38 -2.29
N GLY A 418 -27.85 -3.69 -1.21
CA GLY A 418 -27.59 -2.26 -1.24
C GLY A 418 -28.81 -1.51 -1.79
N ASN A 419 -28.61 -0.74 -2.86
CA ASN A 419 -29.67 0.00 -3.55
C ASN A 419 -30.18 -0.70 -4.82
N VAL A 420 -29.88 -1.99 -4.99
CA VAL A 420 -30.26 -2.75 -6.19
C VAL A 420 -31.27 -3.84 -5.83
N LYS A 421 -32.37 -3.90 -6.57
CA LYS A 421 -33.44 -4.89 -6.36
C LYS A 421 -32.96 -6.30 -6.69
N VAL A 422 -33.49 -7.27 -5.97
CA VAL A 422 -33.29 -8.70 -6.21
C VAL A 422 -34.61 -9.34 -6.63
N TYR A 423 -34.58 -9.96 -7.80
CA TYR A 423 -35.69 -10.67 -8.40
C TYR A 423 -35.41 -12.16 -8.39
N SER A 424 -36.42 -12.96 -8.06
CA SER A 424 -36.49 -14.35 -8.50
C SER A 424 -36.51 -14.37 -10.03
N ILE A 425 -35.96 -15.42 -10.63
CA ILE A 425 -36.02 -15.62 -12.08
C ILE A 425 -37.46 -15.57 -12.62
N ASP A 426 -38.44 -16.01 -11.83
CA ASP A 426 -39.86 -16.02 -12.21
C ASP A 426 -40.53 -14.64 -12.14
N GLU A 427 -39.87 -13.62 -11.56
CA GLU A 427 -40.36 -12.24 -11.49
C GLU A 427 -39.97 -11.41 -12.73
N ILE A 428 -39.21 -11.98 -13.68
CA ILE A 428 -38.72 -11.28 -14.86
C ILE A 428 -39.48 -11.71 -16.11
N ASP A 429 -40.02 -10.73 -16.83
CA ASP A 429 -40.61 -10.95 -18.15
C ASP A 429 -39.51 -11.04 -19.22
N PHE A 430 -39.19 -12.28 -19.62
CA PHE A 430 -38.22 -12.56 -20.68
C PHE A 430 -38.76 -12.38 -22.10
N SER A 431 -40.06 -12.12 -22.26
CA SER A 431 -40.64 -11.81 -23.58
C SER A 431 -40.36 -10.38 -24.02
N ASP A 432 -40.12 -9.46 -23.08
CA ASP A 432 -39.64 -8.10 -23.39
C ASP A 432 -38.18 -8.15 -23.84
N LYS A 433 -37.97 -8.01 -25.16
CA LYS A 433 -36.65 -8.02 -25.78
C LYS A 433 -35.73 -6.89 -25.31
N ARG A 434 -36.26 -5.86 -24.64
CA ARG A 434 -35.46 -4.81 -24.01
C ARG A 434 -34.77 -5.29 -22.73
N ASN A 435 -35.17 -6.42 -22.16
CA ASN A 435 -34.49 -6.98 -21.00
C ASN A 435 -33.27 -7.79 -21.45
N LEU A 436 -32.07 -7.28 -21.16
CA LEU A 436 -30.81 -7.99 -21.36
C LEU A 436 -30.36 -8.64 -20.05
N VAL A 437 -30.14 -9.95 -20.06
CA VAL A 437 -29.58 -10.66 -18.89
C VAL A 437 -28.09 -10.92 -19.06
N ILE A 438 -27.29 -10.39 -18.13
CA ILE A 438 -25.87 -10.72 -18.03
C ILE A 438 -25.72 -11.82 -16.99
N VAL A 439 -25.29 -13.01 -17.42
CA VAL A 439 -25.03 -14.14 -16.53
C VAL A 439 -23.69 -13.94 -15.83
N SER A 440 -23.75 -13.47 -14.58
CA SER A 440 -22.60 -13.08 -13.74
C SER A 440 -22.43 -14.03 -12.54
N VAL A 441 -22.25 -15.32 -12.84
CA VAL A 441 -22.01 -16.39 -11.87
C VAL A 441 -20.66 -17.06 -12.11
N ASN A 442 -20.22 -17.86 -11.13
CA ASN A 442 -19.05 -18.74 -11.29
C ASN A 442 -19.24 -19.69 -12.48
N GLU A 443 -18.14 -20.07 -13.13
CA GLU A 443 -18.13 -20.89 -14.35
C GLU A 443 -18.95 -22.19 -14.22
N HIS A 444 -18.80 -22.91 -13.12
CA HIS A 444 -19.52 -24.17 -12.85
C HIS A 444 -21.05 -24.03 -12.73
N LEU A 445 -21.58 -22.81 -12.55
CA LEU A 445 -23.02 -22.56 -12.50
C LEU A 445 -23.58 -22.11 -13.85
N ARG A 446 -22.74 -21.76 -14.82
CA ARG A 446 -23.19 -21.11 -16.07
C ARG A 446 -24.15 -21.99 -16.85
N GLU A 447 -23.78 -23.25 -17.06
CA GLU A 447 -24.60 -24.21 -17.83
C GLU A 447 -26.00 -24.35 -17.23
N GLN A 448 -26.07 -24.60 -15.92
CA GLN A 448 -27.34 -24.68 -15.19
C GLN A 448 -28.18 -23.40 -15.34
N ILE A 449 -27.57 -22.22 -15.24
CA ILE A 449 -28.29 -20.95 -15.39
C ILE A 449 -28.78 -20.75 -16.82
N THR A 450 -27.96 -21.08 -17.82
CA THR A 450 -28.35 -20.95 -19.23
C THR A 450 -29.49 -21.89 -19.60
N GLU A 451 -29.52 -23.11 -19.04
CA GLU A 451 -30.66 -24.02 -19.18
C GLU A 451 -31.94 -23.46 -18.56
N GLU A 452 -31.85 -22.86 -17.37
CA GLU A 452 -33.01 -22.23 -16.71
C GLU A 452 -33.56 -21.03 -17.47
N LEU A 453 -32.68 -20.25 -18.10
CA LEU A 453 -33.05 -19.16 -19.01
C LEU A 453 -33.70 -19.70 -20.30
N ALA A 454 -33.16 -20.78 -20.87
CA ALA A 454 -33.71 -21.42 -22.05
C ALA A 454 -35.11 -21.99 -21.82
N LYS A 455 -35.36 -22.65 -20.66
CA LYS A 455 -36.70 -23.13 -20.26
C LYS A 455 -37.76 -22.02 -20.20
N ARG A 456 -37.33 -20.77 -20.01
CA ARG A 456 -38.20 -19.59 -19.93
C ARG A 456 -38.21 -18.76 -21.23
N ASN A 457 -37.68 -19.32 -22.33
CA ASN A 457 -37.57 -18.66 -23.63
C ASN A 457 -36.83 -17.32 -23.60
N ALA A 458 -35.89 -17.14 -22.66
CA ALA A 458 -35.03 -15.97 -22.65
C ALA A 458 -34.09 -16.00 -23.85
N THR A 459 -34.23 -15.00 -24.73
CA THR A 459 -33.45 -14.92 -25.99
C THR A 459 -32.39 -13.83 -25.98
N ASN A 460 -32.46 -12.89 -25.02
CA ASN A 460 -31.53 -11.77 -24.90
C ASN A 460 -30.69 -11.90 -23.62
N TYR A 461 -29.68 -12.77 -23.65
CA TYR A 461 -28.72 -12.93 -22.55
C TYR A 461 -27.29 -13.12 -23.04
N VAL A 462 -26.32 -12.75 -22.19
CA VAL A 462 -24.89 -12.89 -22.44
C VAL A 462 -24.22 -13.50 -21.20
N CYS A 463 -23.36 -14.49 -21.40
CA CYS A 463 -22.51 -15.02 -20.33
C CYS A 463 -21.20 -14.25 -20.25
N LEU A 464 -20.81 -13.86 -19.03
CA LEU A 464 -19.45 -13.40 -18.78
C LEU A 464 -18.54 -14.63 -18.83
N ASN A 465 -17.53 -14.63 -19.70
CA ASN A 465 -16.57 -15.72 -19.83
C ASN A 465 -15.57 -15.73 -18.69
#